data_AF-A0A174KKC2-F1
#
_entry.id   AF-A0A174KKC2-F1
#
_cell.length_a   1.000
_cell.length_b   1.000
_cell.length_c   1.000
_cell.angle_alpha   90.00
_cell.angle_beta   90.00
_cell.angle_gamma   90.00
#
_symmetry.space_group_name_H-M   'P 1'
#
loop_
_entity.id
_entity.type
_entity.pdbx_description
1 polymer ?
#
loop_
_entity_poly.entity_id
_entity_poly.type
_entity_poly.pdbx_seq_one_letter_code
_entity_poly.pdbx_strand_id
1 'polypeptide(L)' 'MFNKELFYDLCNKYGVELSDEYSKPMIKTDGEVRQLEEQDVRDLLPRYQETVFYQNKSNAYKIETSYVYIPQDLMIA' A
#
# COMPACT_ATOMS: atom_id res chain seq x y z
N MET A 1 -10.55 -16.88 -12.00
CA MET A 1 -11.41 -17.52 -11.00
C MET A 1 -10.88 -17.17 -9.62
N PHE A 2 -11.75 -16.86 -8.67
CA PHE A 2 -11.34 -16.55 -7.29
C PHE A 2 -10.73 -17.78 -6.62
N ASN A 3 -9.51 -17.65 -6.07
CA ASN A 3 -8.86 -18.72 -5.31
C ASN A 3 -9.19 -18.53 -3.81
N LYS A 4 -10.11 -19.35 -3.33
CA LYS A 4 -10.64 -19.30 -1.96
C LYS A 4 -9.57 -19.64 -0.91
N GLU A 5 -8.72 -20.63 -1.18
CA GLU A 5 -7.66 -21.06 -0.26
C GLU A 5 -6.62 -19.96 -0.08
N LEU A 6 -6.13 -19.42 -1.20
CA LEU A 6 -5.17 -18.31 -1.17
C LEU A 6 -5.73 -17.09 -0.43
N PHE A 7 -7.02 -16.78 -0.61
CA PHE A 7 -7.66 -15.68 0.10
C PHE A 7 -7.63 -15.88 1.62
N TYR A 8 -8.02 -17.06 2.12
CA TYR A 8 -8.01 -17.32 3.57
C TYR A 8 -6.60 -17.41 4.14
N ASP A 9 -5.65 -17.97 3.39
CA ASP A 9 -4.24 -18.01 3.80
C ASP A 9 -3.69 -16.59 3.99
N LEU A 10 -4.05 -15.66 3.09
CA LEU A 10 -3.69 -14.26 3.23
C LEU A 10 -4.40 -13.61 4.43
N CYS A 11 -5.70 -13.84 4.62
CA CYS A 11 -6.41 -13.33 5.80
C CYS A 11 -5.75 -13.78 7.11
N ASN A 12 -5.44 -15.07 7.22
CA ASN A 12 -4.74 -15.63 8.39
C ASN A 12 -3.35 -15.02 8.56
N LYS A 13 -2.58 -14.90 7.47
CA LYS A 13 -1.22 -14.35 7.50
C LYS A 13 -1.17 -12.91 7.98
N TYR A 14 -2.17 -12.10 7.62
CA TYR A 14 -2.23 -10.68 7.97
C TYR A 14 -3.16 -10.37 9.14
N GLY A 15 -3.69 -11.39 9.84
CA GLY A 15 -4.57 -11.21 11.00
C GLY A 15 -5.91 -10.53 10.66
N VAL A 16 -6.42 -10.74 9.44
CA VAL A 16 -7.70 -10.19 9.01
C VAL A 16 -8.82 -11.02 9.63
N GLU A 17 -9.61 -10.38 10.48
CA GLU A 17 -10.80 -10.98 11.08
C GLU A 17 -11.92 -11.14 10.04
N LEU A 18 -12.55 -12.31 10.02
CA LEU A 18 -13.70 -12.59 9.18
C LEU A 18 -14.97 -12.48 10.03
N SER A 19 -15.98 -11.81 9.49
CA SER A 19 -17.27 -11.66 10.17
C SER A 19 -18.41 -11.90 9.18
N ASP A 20 -19.41 -12.64 9.63
CA ASP A 20 -20.65 -12.88 8.89
C ASP A 20 -21.65 -11.72 9.05
N GLU A 21 -21.36 -10.76 9.93
CA GLU A 21 -22.24 -9.61 10.23
C GLU A 21 -22.15 -8.51 9.17
N TYR A 22 -20.98 -8.39 8.51
CA TYR A 22 -20.71 -7.33 7.55
C TYR A 22 -20.64 -7.88 6.13
N SER A 23 -21.45 -7.31 5.24
CA SER A 23 -21.45 -7.64 3.82
C SER A 23 -20.41 -6.87 3.00
N LYS A 24 -19.64 -5.98 3.64
CA LYS A 24 -18.66 -5.10 3.02
C LYS A 24 -17.34 -5.15 3.78
N PRO A 25 -16.21 -4.81 3.14
CA PRO A 25 -14.92 -4.68 3.82
C PRO A 25 -14.98 -3.63 4.93
N MET A 26 -14.49 -4.00 6.11
CA MET A 26 -14.46 -3.15 7.30
C MET A 26 -13.02 -2.86 7.70
N ILE A 27 -12.79 -1.70 8.30
CA ILE A 27 -11.51 -1.28 8.85
C ILE A 27 -11.70 -0.85 10.31
N LYS A 28 -10.70 -1.14 11.14
CA LYS A 28 -10.64 -0.70 12.53
C LYS A 28 -9.76 0.55 12.62
N THR A 29 -10.35 1.68 12.98
CA THR A 29 -9.64 2.96 13.16
C THR A 29 -9.98 3.49 14.54
N ASP A 30 -8.98 3.87 15.33
CA ASP A 30 -9.16 4.46 16.67
C ASP A 30 -10.10 3.68 17.62
N GLY A 31 -10.15 2.35 17.46
CA GLY A 31 -11.00 1.47 18.27
C GLY A 31 -12.42 1.26 17.73
N GLU A 32 -12.83 2.01 16.70
CA GLU A 32 -14.12 1.85 16.03
C GLU A 32 -14.00 1.01 14.75
N VAL A 33 -15.02 0.19 14.48
CA VAL A 33 -15.14 -0.56 13.24
C VAL A 33 -16.05 0.19 12.29
N ARG A 34 -15.52 0.60 11.15
CA ARG A 34 -16.28 1.31 10.10
C ARG A 34 -16.03 0.70 8.73
N GLN A 35 -16.83 1.08 7.74
CA GLN A 35 -16.64 0.64 6.37
C GLN A 35 -15.30 1.17 5.82
N LEU A 36 -14.58 0.32 5.08
CA LEU A 36 -13.40 0.74 4.33
C LEU A 36 -13.81 1.65 3.16
N GLU A 37 -13.13 2.78 3.01
CA GLU A 37 -13.32 3.74 1.92
C GLU A 37 -12.12 3.75 0.97
N GLU A 38 -12.29 4.26 -0.26
CA GLU A 38 -11.18 4.38 -1.21
C GLU A 38 -10.02 5.23 -0.67
N GLN A 39 -10.34 6.26 0.12
CA GLN A 39 -9.34 7.16 0.66
C GLN A 39 -8.39 6.43 1.62
N ASP A 40 -8.91 5.48 2.41
CA ASP A 40 -8.10 4.64 3.30
C ASP A 40 -7.03 3.86 2.53
N VAL A 41 -7.40 3.33 1.36
CA VAL A 41 -6.47 2.59 0.49
C VAL A 41 -5.45 3.54 -0.13
N ARG A 42 -5.87 4.74 -0.55
CA ARG A 42 -4.97 5.74 -1.14
C ARG A 42 -3.94 6.24 -0.14
N ASP A 43 -4.32 6.42 1.12
CA ASP A 43 -3.42 6.87 2.18
C ASP A 43 -2.45 5.77 2.62
N LEU A 44 -2.83 4.49 2.46
CA LEU A 44 -1.94 3.35 2.71
C LEU A 44 -0.82 3.22 1.65
N LEU A 45 -1.09 3.66 0.42
CA LEU A 45 -0.11 3.61 -0.65
C LEU A 45 0.87 4.77 -0.50
N PRO A 46 2.19 4.51 -0.51
CA PRO A 46 3.16 5.59 -0.49
C PRO A 46 2.91 6.50 -1.68
N ARG A 47 2.82 7.80 -1.40
CA ARG A 47 2.75 8.81 -2.45
C ARG A 47 4.02 8.66 -3.29
N TYR A 48 3.90 8.09 -4.49
CA TYR A 48 4.99 8.09 -5.46
C TYR A 48 5.36 9.55 -5.73
N GLN A 49 6.44 10.02 -5.12
CA GLN A 49 7.03 11.32 -5.43
C GLN A 49 8.01 11.10 -6.57
N GLU A 50 7.57 11.35 -7.80
CA GLU A 50 8.49 11.50 -8.91
C GLU A 50 9.34 12.75 -8.66
N THR A 51 10.63 12.54 -8.33
CA THR A 51 11.62 13.63 -8.31
C THR A 51 12.44 13.53 -9.59
N VAL A 52 12.26 14.50 -10.49
CA VAL A 52 13.04 14.61 -11.73
C VAL A 52 14.21 15.56 -11.46
N PHE A 53 15.44 15.02 -11.48
CA PHE A 53 16.66 15.84 -11.40
C PHE A 53 17.17 16.16 -12.79
N TYR A 54 17.40 17.45 -13.07
CA TYR A 54 18.09 17.89 -14.29
C TYR A 54 19.56 18.12 -13.97
N GLN A 55 20.45 17.26 -14.51
CA GLN A 55 21.89 17.56 -14.51
C GLN A 55 22.29 18.17 -15.86
N ASN A 56 22.71 19.44 -15.84
CA ASN A 56 23.35 20.06 -17.00
C ASN A 56 24.86 19.75 -16.95
N LYS A 57 25.29 18.74 -17.70
CA LYS A 57 26.68 18.57 -18.11
C LYS A 57 26.72 18.72 -19.62
N SER A 58 27.18 19.88 -20.08
CA SER A 58 27.73 20.08 -21.43
C SER A 58 26.89 19.43 -22.55
N ASN A 59 25.72 20.01 -22.87
CA ASN A 59 24.90 19.73 -24.06
C ASN A 59 24.37 18.28 -24.24
N ALA A 60 24.35 17.45 -23.21
CA ALA A 60 23.62 16.18 -23.22
C ALA A 60 22.65 16.10 -22.02
N TYR A 61 21.35 15.99 -22.29
CA TYR A 61 20.35 15.75 -21.25
C TYR A 61 20.35 14.26 -20.90
N LYS A 62 20.72 13.92 -19.66
CA LYS A 62 20.55 12.57 -19.12
C LYS A 62 19.39 12.58 -18.13
N ILE A 63 18.30 11.91 -18.46
CA ILE A 63 17.18 11.70 -17.54
C ILE A 63 17.53 10.45 -16.71
N GLU A 64 17.80 10.64 -15.42
CA GLU A 64 17.92 9.53 -14.47
C GLU A 64 16.66 9.48 -13.61
N THR A 65 15.77 8.53 -13.91
CA THR A 65 14.61 8.21 -13.08
C THR A 65 15.03 7.26 -11.97
N SER A 66 15.02 7.73 -10.72
CA SER A 66 15.21 6.88 -9.54
C SER A 66 13.89 6.66 -8.81
N TYR A 67 13.40 5.42 -8.77
CA TYR A 67 12.29 5.03 -7.91
C TYR A 67 12.85 4.75 -6.51
N VAL A 68 12.55 5.62 -5.53
CA VAL A 68 12.91 5.37 -4.13
C VAL A 68 11.68 4.82 -3.42
N TYR A 69 11.67 3.51 -3.16
CA TYR A 69 10.69 2.87 -2.28
C TYR A 69 11.38 2.51 -0.96
N ILE A 70 11.07 3.23 0.13
CA ILE A 70 11.51 2.85 1.47
C ILE A 70 10.34 3.02 2.46
N PRO A 71 9.54 1.97 2.69
CA PRO A 71 8.73 1.86 3.89
C PRO A 71 9.64 1.46 5.04
N GLN A 72 9.68 2.28 6.08
CA GLN A 72 10.48 2.03 7.28
C GLN A 72 10.01 0.77 8.03
N ASP A 73 8.76 0.35 7.84
CA ASP A 73 8.13 -0.79 8.53
C ASP A 73 8.53 -2.18 7.97
N LEU A 74 9.37 -2.23 6.92
CA LEU A 74 9.96 -3.46 6.37
C LEU A 74 11.40 -3.71 6.85
N MET A 75 11.95 -2.84 7.70
CA MET A 75 13.24 -3.09 8.37
C MET A 75 13.03 -3.97 9.61
N ILE A 76 13.12 -5.29 9.45
CA ILE A 76 13.25 -6.22 10.58
C ILE A 76 14.62 -6.00 11.22
N ALA A 77 14.63 -5.63 12.51
CA ALA A 77 15.79 -5.75 13.40
C ALA A 77 15.66 -7.05 14.22
#